data_AF-A0A2V8EYE9-F1
#
_entry.id   AF-A0A2V8EYE9-F1
#
_cell.length_a   1.000
_cell.length_b   1.000
_cell.length_c   1.000
_cell.angle_alpha   90.00
_cell.angle_beta   90.00
_cell.angle_gamma   90.00
#
_symmetry.space_group_name_H-M   'P 1'
#
loop_
_entity.id
_entity.type
_entity.pdbx_description
1 polymer ?
#
loop_
_entity_poly.entity_id
_entity_poly.type
_entity_poly.pdbx_seq_one_letter_code
_entity_poly.pdbx_strand_id
1 'polypeptide(L)'
;MKRLVATVDGVQRQATAWPDWAITTLIDTRRFWPTVWRAVSCHESQMAAYERLKDVSPEHHEALWGSQSFYRAYSTVNGGRARETDLFEGIGR
;
A
#
# COMPACT_ATOMS: atom_id res chain seq x y z
N MET A 1 -7.77 -17.45 9.31
CA MET A 1 -7.25 -16.13 8.87
C MET A 1 -7.81 -15.06 9.80
N LYS A 2 -6.97 -14.17 10.36
CA LYS A 2 -7.48 -13.09 11.25
C LYS A 2 -8.22 -12.06 10.40
N ARG A 3 -9.38 -11.58 10.88
CA ARG A 3 -10.15 -10.51 10.22
C ARG A 3 -9.61 -9.16 10.68
N LEU A 4 -9.21 -8.31 9.73
CA LEU A 4 -8.83 -6.94 9.98
C LEU A 4 -10.09 -6.07 9.85
N VAL A 5 -10.62 -5.61 10.98
CA VAL A 5 -11.87 -4.85 11.05
C VAL A 5 -11.69 -3.60 11.90
N ALA A 6 -12.40 -2.53 11.56
CA ALA A 6 -12.50 -1.31 12.33
C ALA A 6 -13.96 -0.86 12.42
N THR A 7 -14.40 -0.40 13.59
CA THR A 7 -15.72 0.22 13.75
C THR A 7 -15.60 1.71 13.46
N VAL A 8 -16.37 2.20 12.48
CA VAL A 8 -16.44 3.61 12.11
C VAL A 8 -17.91 4.01 12.11
N ASP A 9 -18.27 4.98 12.95
CA ASP A 9 -19.66 5.46 13.11
C ASP A 9 -20.68 4.34 13.38
N GLY A 10 -20.29 3.37 14.22
CA GLY A 10 -21.12 2.20 14.56
C GLY A 10 -21.15 1.10 13.50
N VAL A 11 -20.50 1.29 12.35
CA VAL A 11 -20.43 0.29 11.27
C VAL A 11 -19.09 -0.44 11.30
N GLN A 12 -19.12 -1.77 11.31
CA GLN A 12 -17.91 -2.57 11.11
C GLN A 12 -17.48 -2.54 9.64
N ARG A 13 -16.29 -1.99 9.39
CA ARG A 13 -15.61 -2.02 8.09
C ARG A 13 -14.52 -3.07 8.13
N GLN A 14 -14.46 -3.91 7.10
CA GLN A 14 -13.43 -4.94 6.96
C GLN A 14 -12.44 -4.54 5.87
N ALA A 15 -11.17 -4.87 6.06
CA ALA A 15 -10.19 -4.75 5.00
C ALA A 15 -10.50 -5.73 3.86
N THR A 16 -10.63 -5.20 2.65
CA THR A 16 -10.79 -5.98 1.42
C THR A 16 -9.48 -5.91 0.64
N ALA A 17 -8.77 -7.03 0.58
CA ALA A 17 -7.62 -7.16 -0.30
C ALA A 17 -8.09 -7.13 -1.76
N TRP A 18 -7.41 -6.35 -2.59
CA TRP A 18 -7.67 -6.32 -4.03
C TRP A 18 -6.96 -7.51 -4.70
N PRO A 19 -7.59 -8.17 -5.68
CA PRO A 19 -6.95 -9.24 -6.43
C PRO A 19 -5.84 -8.67 -7.33
N ASP A 20 -4.77 -9.44 -7.55
CA ASP A 20 -3.60 -8.96 -8.31
C ASP A 20 -3.95 -8.51 -9.73
N TRP A 21 -4.89 -9.19 -10.40
CA TRP A 21 -5.33 -8.80 -11.75
C TRP A 21 -5.98 -7.42 -11.83
N ALA A 22 -6.47 -6.88 -10.69
CA ALA A 22 -7.05 -5.55 -10.63
C ALA A 22 -5.97 -4.46 -10.41
N ILE A 23 -4.72 -4.83 -10.15
CA ILE A 23 -3.63 -3.87 -9.97
C ILE A 23 -3.12 -3.43 -11.34
N THR A 24 -3.29 -2.16 -11.67
CA THR A 24 -2.84 -1.61 -12.96
C THR A 24 -1.43 -1.04 -12.88
N THR A 25 -0.98 -0.64 -11.69
CA THR A 25 0.32 0.01 -11.50
C THR A 25 0.99 -0.53 -10.24
N LEU A 26 2.27 -0.89 -10.35
CA LEU A 26 3.10 -1.30 -9.22
C LEU A 26 4.38 -0.49 -9.22
N ILE A 27 4.53 0.36 -8.20
CA ILE A 27 5.71 1.20 -8.04
C ILE A 27 6.67 0.49 -7.08
N ASP A 28 7.91 0.28 -7.52
CA ASP A 28 8.99 -0.17 -6.66
C ASP A 28 9.50 1.01 -5.81
N THR A 29 9.27 0.93 -4.50
CA THR A 29 9.71 1.92 -3.53
C THR A 29 10.63 1.34 -2.48
N ARG A 30 11.25 0.17 -2.71
CA ARG A 30 12.07 -0.54 -1.72
C ARG A 30 13.15 0.34 -1.11
N ARG A 31 13.84 1.13 -1.93
CA ARG A 31 14.87 2.09 -1.46
C ARG A 31 14.37 3.11 -0.42
N PHE A 32 13.06 3.33 -0.33
CA PHE A 32 12.43 4.32 0.55
C PHE A 32 11.70 3.71 1.74
N TRP A 33 11.69 2.39 1.91
CA TRP A 33 10.99 1.73 3.00
C TRP A 33 11.30 2.32 4.40
N PRO A 34 12.55 2.75 4.74
CA PRO A 34 12.82 3.28 6.07
C PRO A 34 12.09 4.61 6.33
N THR A 35 11.88 5.41 5.27
CA THR A 35 11.12 6.65 5.38
C THR A 35 9.65 6.39 5.63
N VAL A 36 9.07 5.39 4.94
CA VAL A 36 7.68 4.96 5.18
C VAL A 36 7.52 4.47 6.61
N TRP A 37 8.43 3.62 7.09
CA TRP A 37 8.35 3.11 8.46
C TRP A 37 8.44 4.21 9.53
N ARG A 38 9.33 5.20 9.33
CA ARG A 38 9.39 6.38 10.23
C ARG A 38 8.06 7.14 10.23
N ALA A 39 7.48 7.39 9.06
CA ALA A 39 6.19 8.08 8.97
C ALA A 39 5.07 7.29 9.68
N VAL A 40 4.97 5.98 9.42
CA VAL A 40 4.01 5.08 10.09
C VAL A 40 4.18 5.11 11.61
N SER A 41 5.42 5.12 12.10
CA SER A 41 5.73 5.14 13.53
C SER A 41 5.27 6.42 14.24
N CYS A 42 5.04 7.52 13.52
CA CYS A 42 4.49 8.75 14.09
C CYS A 42 2.99 8.64 14.45
N HIS A 43 2.27 7.62 13.98
CA HIS A 43 0.84 7.42 14.25
C HIS A 43 0.61 6.67 15.58
N GLU A 44 1.06 7.25 16.70
CA GLU A 44 1.12 6.57 18.02
C GLU A 44 -0.18 5.87 18.42
N SER A 45 -1.33 6.56 18.33
CA SER A 45 -2.63 6.01 18.77
C SER A 45 -3.11 4.83 17.93
N GLN A 46 -2.70 4.77 16.66
CA GLN A 46 -3.04 3.70 15.72
C GLN A 46 -2.06 2.55 15.81
N MET A 47 -0.79 2.84 16.09
CA MET A 47 0.29 1.85 16.19
C MET A 47 0.23 1.01 17.46
N ALA A 48 -0.48 1.46 18.50
CA ALA A 48 -0.66 0.70 19.74
C ALA A 48 -1.19 -0.73 19.53
N ALA A 49 -2.06 -0.94 18.53
CA ALA A 49 -2.59 -2.27 18.19
C ALA A 49 -1.60 -3.13 17.36
N TYR A 50 -0.53 -2.52 16.83
CA TYR A 50 0.42 -3.12 15.90
C TYR A 50 1.88 -3.01 16.38
N GLU A 51 2.10 -2.93 17.69
CA GLU A 51 3.45 -2.80 18.29
C GLU A 51 4.47 -3.82 17.77
N ARG A 52 4.02 -5.05 17.45
CA ARG A 52 4.88 -6.09 16.86
C ARG A 52 5.45 -5.75 15.49
N LEU A 53 4.94 -4.72 14.81
CA LEU A 53 5.56 -4.18 13.59
C LEU A 53 6.90 -3.49 13.88
N LYS A 54 7.25 -3.20 15.14
CA LYS A 54 8.59 -2.68 15.49
C LYS A 54 9.68 -3.75 15.48
N ASP A 55 9.27 -5.02 15.61
CA ASP A 55 10.18 -6.15 15.82
C ASP A 55 10.42 -6.96 14.54
N VAL A 56 9.79 -6.59 13.42
CA VAL A 56 10.01 -7.28 12.15
C VAL A 56 11.41 -6.98 11.62
N SER A 57 12.00 -7.96 10.94
CA SER A 57 13.33 -7.76 10.36
C SER A 57 13.31 -6.69 9.26
N PRO A 58 14.45 -6.05 8.95
CA PRO A 58 14.56 -5.07 7.88
C PRO A 58 14.03 -5.58 6.53
N GLU A 59 14.29 -6.85 6.20
CA GLU A 59 13.83 -7.49 4.96
C GLU A 59 12.30 -7.58 4.92
N HIS A 60 11.66 -7.83 6.06
CA HIS A 60 10.20 -7.85 6.16
C HIS A 60 9.61 -6.43 6.13
N HIS A 61 10.26 -5.44 6.73
CA HIS A 61 9.87 -4.05 6.55
C HIS A 61 9.96 -3.64 5.07
N GLU A 62 11.05 -3.98 4.39
CA GLU A 62 11.18 -3.73 2.96
C GLU A 62 10.05 -4.39 2.17
N ALA A 63 9.71 -5.65 2.46
CA ALA A 63 8.61 -6.33 1.78
C ALA A 63 7.24 -5.68 2.05
N LEU A 64 7.00 -5.19 3.27
CA LEU A 64 5.73 -4.55 3.66
C LEU A 64 5.56 -3.15 3.07
N TRP A 65 6.64 -2.36 3.02
CA TRP A 65 6.59 -0.92 2.69
C TRP A 65 7.24 -0.57 1.35
N GLY A 66 7.94 -1.52 0.73
CA GLY A 66 8.79 -1.32 -0.44
C GLY A 66 8.07 -1.41 -1.78
N SER A 67 6.74 -1.57 -1.79
CA SER A 67 5.98 -1.45 -3.02
C SER A 67 4.64 -0.78 -2.77
N GLN A 68 4.15 -0.08 -3.78
CA GLN A 68 2.82 0.50 -3.77
C GLN A 68 2.04 0.05 -4.99
N SER A 69 0.83 -0.44 -4.75
CA SER A 69 -0.08 -0.93 -5.78
C SER A 69 -1.22 0.06 -5.97
N PHE A 70 -1.51 0.40 -7.22
CA PHE A 70 -2.60 1.32 -7.58
C PHE A 70 -3.53 0.70 -8.61
N TYR A 71 -4.77 1.19 -8.59
CA TYR A 71 -5.76 0.97 -9.63
C TYR A 71 -6.04 2.30 -10.34
N ARG A 72 -5.80 2.32 -11.65
CA ARG A 72 -6.06 3.47 -12.51
C ARG A 72 -7.55 3.52 -12.86
N ALA A 73 -8.32 4.24 -12.04
CA ALA A 73 -9.76 4.38 -12.22
C ALA A 73 -10.15 5.16 -13.49
N TYR A 74 -9.30 6.10 -13.93
CA TYR A 74 -9.46 6.89 -15.15
C TYR A 74 -8.15 6.97 -15.91
N SER A 75 -8.21 6.87 -17.24
CA SER A 75 -7.03 6.91 -18.09
C SER A 75 -7.30 7.55 -19.44
N THR A 76 -6.39 8.41 -19.87
CA THR A 76 -6.21 8.84 -21.26
C THR A 76 -4.98 8.19 -21.91
N VAL A 77 -4.26 7.36 -21.16
CA VAL A 77 -3.02 6.68 -21.56
C VAL A 77 -3.27 5.18 -21.59
N ASN A 78 -2.42 4.37 -20.96
CA ASN A 78 -2.68 2.94 -20.79
C ASN A 78 -4.05 2.69 -20.14
N GLY A 79 -4.94 1.99 -20.85
CA GLY A 79 -6.29 1.66 -20.39
C GLY A 79 -6.36 0.48 -19.40
N GLY A 80 -5.26 0.14 -18.74
CA GLY A 80 -5.18 -0.95 -17.75
C GLY A 80 -4.93 -2.34 -18.33
N ARG A 81 -4.45 -2.45 -19.58
CA ARG A 81 -4.10 -3.75 -20.20
C ARG A 81 -2.66 -4.18 -19.93
N ALA A 82 -1.77 -3.22 -19.72
CA ALA A 82 -0.40 -3.45 -19.29
C ALA A 82 -0.21 -2.96 -17.86
N ARG A 83 0.70 -3.59 -17.11
CA ARG A 83 1.05 -3.14 -15.76
C ARG A 83 2.07 -2.01 -15.87
N GLU A 84 1.75 -0.88 -15.27
CA GLU A 84 2.60 0.31 -15.25
C GLU A 84 3.56 0.26 -14.06
N THR A 85 4.70 0.92 -14.20
CA THR A 85 5.71 1.05 -13.11
C THR A 85 5.92 2.48 -12.64
N ASP A 86 5.30 3.43 -13.34
CA ASP A 86 5.28 4.85 -13.02
C ASP A 86 3.83 5.36 -13.15
N LEU A 87 3.36 6.17 -12.20
CA LEU A 87 2.03 6.79 -12.27
C LEU A 87 1.91 7.75 -13.46
N PHE A 88 3.04 8.31 -13.90
CA PHE A 88 3.14 9.26 -15.01
C PHE A 88 3.44 8.60 -16.36
N GLU A 89 3.51 7.27 -16.42
CA GLU A 89 3.79 6.54 -17.65
C GLU A 89 2.82 6.95 -18.78
N GLY A 90 3.37 7.36 -19.93
CA GLY A 90 2.59 7.78 -21.11
C GLY A 90 2.02 9.20 -21.05
N ILE A 91 2.16 9.93 -19.94
CA ILE A 91 1.79 11.35 -19.87
C ILE A 91 2.89 12.17 -20.58
N GLY A 92 2.51 12.89 -21.63
CA GLY A 92 3.41 13.79 -22.36
C GLY A 92 3.88 14.97 -21.49
N ARG A 93 5.00 15.60 -21.88
CA ARG A 93 5.45 16.86 -21.28
C ARG A 93 4.65 18.05 -21.77
#